data_AF-A0AA42PK98-F1
#
_entry.id   AF-A0AA42PK98-F1
#
_cell.length_a   1.000
_cell.length_b   1.000
_cell.length_c   1.000
_cell.angle_alpha   90.00
_cell.angle_beta   90.00
_cell.angle_gamma   90.00
#
_symmetry.space_group_name_H-M   'P 1'
#
loop_
_entity.id
_entity.type
_entity.pdbx_description
1 polymer ?
#
loop_
_entity_poly.entity_id
_entity_poly.type
_entity_poly.pdbx_seq_one_letter_code
_entity_poly.pdbx_strand_id
1 'polypeptide(L)'
;MLKILRGLGWAGAALLVLVIVVWCASRLWPVPESRVQAQQRLEARLPAHGHNGYALLWTLPFDGLDAGQRERALAEDARRWNADPRRAGSSATHLTPRHREVRSRPGASCGPMAGNCLAQVRADPQRFIDAHAGHQQLHARLDQLAEADHFASPFPPKGDGILVPLPTYGLVVDATSAHALAYVQGDIDGALRGSCQGLQLGRRLLPGGSYLVESILGASLVQANAQLLADMLVELPADYPLPAQCERAMQPMRADEQSLCRAMQGEYAMSRAAIETSAGEFGGVLVLDRSSTLARVAGNLGWACGAAATAALDADRPLPLPAPPQRDFGCLSNMLGCVLTEIAAPAYPAYASRAQDAAAMLRLLLAQRWLRQQAGDALDALQRLPAQLRSPTRAPQLSADGRRLQVPRRSPAHRAEEGAWLSVPLLADAGSTVAAD
;
A
#
# COMPACT_ATOMS: atom_id res chain seq x y z
N MET A 1 -0.10 5.09 -70.36
CA MET A 1 -0.24 5.71 -69.02
C MET A 1 -1.61 5.46 -68.37
N LEU A 2 -2.75 5.74 -69.01
CA LEU A 2 -4.09 5.63 -68.39
C LEU A 2 -4.47 4.23 -67.86
N LYS A 3 -4.08 3.14 -68.55
CA LYS A 3 -4.33 1.75 -68.10
C LYS A 3 -3.51 1.35 -66.87
N ILE A 4 -2.27 1.84 -66.77
CA ILE A 4 -1.38 1.59 -65.64
C ILE A 4 -1.85 2.37 -64.41
N LEU A 5 -2.27 3.62 -64.58
CA LEU A 5 -2.89 4.44 -63.53
C LEU A 5 -4.19 3.83 -63.00
N ARG A 6 -5.04 3.28 -63.89
CA ARG A 6 -6.25 2.53 -63.48
C ARG A 6 -5.92 1.23 -62.74
N GLY A 7 -4.92 0.48 -63.20
CA GLY A 7 -4.45 -0.73 -62.52
C GLY A 7 -3.91 -0.45 -61.11
N LEU A 8 -3.12 0.63 -60.95
CA LEU A 8 -2.67 1.11 -59.64
C LEU A 8 -3.84 1.54 -58.75
N GLY A 9 -4.84 2.23 -59.31
CA GLY A 9 -6.04 2.65 -58.58
C GLY A 9 -6.84 1.46 -58.03
N TRP A 10 -7.05 0.41 -58.82
CA TRP A 10 -7.74 -0.81 -58.37
C TRP A 10 -6.94 -1.60 -57.35
N ALA A 11 -5.62 -1.71 -57.51
CA ALA A 11 -4.76 -2.35 -56.53
C ALA A 11 -4.77 -1.59 -55.19
N GLY A 12 -4.73 -0.26 -55.23
CA GLY A 12 -4.85 0.58 -54.04
C GLY A 12 -6.20 0.43 -53.34
N ALA A 13 -7.30 0.40 -54.09
CA ALA A 13 -8.64 0.17 -53.54
C ALA A 13 -8.79 -1.22 -52.91
N ALA A 14 -8.26 -2.26 -53.55
CA ALA A 14 -8.25 -3.62 -53.00
C ALA A 14 -7.44 -3.73 -51.71
N LEU A 15 -6.27 -3.06 -51.65
CA LEU A 15 -5.47 -2.99 -50.44
C LEU A 15 -6.21 -2.26 -49.31
N LEU A 16 -6.88 -1.15 -49.61
CA LEU A 16 -7.67 -0.40 -48.63
C LEU A 16 -8.82 -1.25 -48.06
N VAL A 17 -9.54 -1.98 -48.92
CA VAL A 17 -10.59 -2.91 -48.49
C VAL A 17 -10.02 -4.00 -47.60
N LEU A 18 -8.88 -4.59 -47.96
CA LEU A 18 -8.20 -5.60 -47.13
C LEU A 18 -7.84 -5.04 -45.75
N VAL A 19 -7.29 -3.82 -45.69
CA VAL A 19 -6.96 -3.15 -44.42
C VAL A 19 -8.21 -2.95 -43.56
N ILE A 20 -9.32 -2.49 -44.14
CA ILE A 20 -10.60 -2.33 -43.42
C ILE A 20 -11.11 -3.67 -42.91
N VAL A 21 -11.08 -4.73 -43.73
CA VAL A 21 -11.53 -6.07 -43.33
C VAL A 21 -10.70 -6.61 -42.17
N VAL A 22 -9.37 -6.49 -42.24
CA VAL A 22 -8.46 -6.91 -41.16
C VAL A 22 -8.70 -6.09 -39.89
N TRP A 23 -8.90 -4.77 -40.02
CA TRP A 23 -9.21 -3.90 -38.88
C TRP A 23 -10.55 -4.27 -38.23
N CYS A 24 -11.60 -4.52 -39.02
CA CYS A 24 -12.90 -4.96 -38.51
C CYS A 24 -12.82 -6.34 -37.85
N ALA A 25 -12.09 -7.28 -38.46
CA ALA A 25 -11.86 -8.60 -37.87
C ALA A 25 -11.11 -8.51 -36.53
N SER A 26 -10.13 -7.61 -36.44
CA SER A 26 -9.43 -7.31 -35.19
C SER A 26 -10.36 -6.67 -34.16
N ARG A 27 -11.26 -5.78 -34.59
CA ARG A 27 -12.20 -5.08 -33.70
C ARG A 27 -13.26 -6.01 -33.11
N LEU A 28 -13.62 -7.05 -33.85
CA LEU A 28 -14.56 -8.09 -33.42
C LEU A 28 -13.84 -9.27 -32.73
N TRP A 29 -12.54 -9.19 -32.51
CA TRP A 29 -11.79 -10.26 -31.87
C TRP A 29 -12.27 -10.47 -30.42
N PRO A 30 -12.58 -11.72 -30.01
CA PRO A 30 -13.22 -11.97 -28.73
C PRO A 30 -12.30 -11.62 -27.55
N VAL A 31 -12.88 -10.98 -26.54
CA VAL A 31 -12.22 -10.75 -25.26
C VAL A 31 -12.26 -12.06 -24.44
N PRO A 32 -11.12 -12.55 -23.93
CA PRO A 32 -11.10 -13.75 -23.09
C PRO A 32 -12.04 -13.64 -21.87
N GLU A 33 -12.81 -14.70 -21.58
CA GLU A 33 -13.77 -14.72 -20.47
C GLU A 33 -13.13 -14.42 -19.11
N SER A 34 -11.88 -14.85 -18.90
CA SER A 34 -11.11 -14.57 -17.69
C SER A 34 -10.95 -13.06 -17.42
N ARG A 35 -10.81 -12.25 -18.49
CA ARG A 35 -10.72 -10.79 -18.39
C ARG A 35 -12.08 -10.17 -18.05
N VAL A 36 -13.16 -10.70 -18.61
CA VAL A 36 -14.53 -10.27 -18.32
C VAL A 36 -14.88 -10.55 -16.84
N GLN A 37 -14.58 -11.75 -16.35
CA GLN A 37 -14.78 -12.10 -14.93
C GLN A 37 -13.90 -11.27 -14.00
N ALA A 38 -12.67 -10.94 -14.41
CA ALA A 38 -11.81 -10.03 -13.66
C ALA A 38 -12.42 -8.62 -13.58
N GLN A 39 -12.99 -8.12 -14.68
CA GLN A 39 -13.66 -6.83 -14.72
C GLN A 39 -14.87 -6.78 -13.78
N GLN A 40 -15.73 -7.80 -13.82
CA GLN A 40 -16.89 -7.89 -12.94
C GLN A 40 -16.50 -7.82 -11.45
N ARG A 41 -15.41 -8.51 -11.05
CA ARG A 41 -14.89 -8.47 -9.68
C ARG A 41 -14.33 -7.09 -9.29
N LEU A 42 -13.71 -6.38 -10.22
CA LEU A 42 -13.17 -5.04 -9.97
C LEU A 42 -14.28 -3.99 -9.89
N GLU A 43 -15.36 -4.16 -10.65
CA GLU A 43 -16.51 -3.26 -10.63
C GLU A 43 -17.43 -3.50 -9.43
N ALA A 44 -17.47 -4.73 -8.91
CA ALA A 44 -18.18 -5.11 -7.69
C ALA A 44 -17.49 -4.54 -6.44
N ARG A 45 -17.61 -3.23 -6.23
CA ARG A 45 -16.99 -2.52 -5.10
C ARG A 45 -17.28 -3.19 -3.77
N LEU A 46 -16.22 -3.51 -3.03
CA LEU A 46 -16.35 -4.10 -1.70
C LEU A 46 -17.04 -3.10 -0.76
N PRO A 47 -18.02 -3.55 0.04
CA PRO A 47 -18.63 -2.67 1.03
C PRO A 47 -17.58 -2.23 2.06
N ALA A 48 -17.72 -1.00 2.53
CA ALA A 48 -16.97 -0.48 3.66
C ALA A 48 -17.93 -0.35 4.85
N HIS A 49 -17.54 -0.92 5.98
CA HIS A 49 -18.33 -0.92 7.20
C HIS A 49 -17.60 -0.14 8.29
N GLY A 50 -18.36 0.39 9.25
CA GLY A 50 -17.81 1.11 10.39
C GLY A 50 -17.40 2.55 10.09
N HIS A 51 -16.54 3.10 10.94
CA HIS A 51 -16.11 4.48 10.89
C HIS A 51 -15.11 4.74 9.76
N ASN A 52 -15.41 5.71 8.90
CA ASN A 52 -14.50 6.18 7.86
C ASN A 52 -13.55 7.24 8.41
N GLY A 53 -12.26 6.92 8.52
CA GLY A 53 -11.23 7.85 9.01
C GLY A 53 -10.72 8.83 7.95
N TYR A 54 -11.26 8.82 6.73
CA TYR A 54 -10.71 9.59 5.61
C TYR A 54 -10.76 11.11 5.85
N ALA A 55 -11.76 11.64 6.56
CA ALA A 55 -11.83 13.06 6.88
C ALA A 55 -10.66 13.51 7.78
N LEU A 56 -10.30 12.69 8.78
CA LEU A 56 -9.15 12.95 9.63
C LEU A 56 -7.84 12.82 8.85
N LEU A 57 -7.74 11.82 7.98
CA LEU A 57 -6.57 11.60 7.12
C LEU A 57 -6.36 12.78 6.14
N TRP A 58 -7.43 13.25 5.49
CA TRP A 58 -7.43 14.39 4.56
C TRP A 58 -7.01 15.69 5.26
N THR A 59 -7.44 15.89 6.50
CA THR A 59 -7.20 17.10 7.28
C THR A 59 -6.08 16.95 8.31
N LEU A 60 -5.25 15.91 8.19
CA LEU A 60 -4.16 15.60 9.11
C LEU A 60 -3.18 16.78 9.34
N PRO A 61 -2.84 17.61 8.32
CA PRO A 61 -1.98 18.78 8.50
C PRO A 61 -2.58 19.90 9.37
N PHE A 62 -3.88 19.88 9.70
CA PHE A 62 -4.56 20.98 10.35
C PHE A 62 -4.85 20.69 11.82
N ASP A 63 -4.26 21.52 12.68
CA ASP A 63 -4.52 21.59 14.11
C ASP A 63 -5.86 22.27 14.41
N GLY A 64 -6.38 22.07 15.62
CA GLY A 64 -7.55 22.80 16.13
C GLY A 64 -8.90 22.47 15.50
N LEU A 65 -8.98 21.49 14.58
CA LEU A 65 -10.24 21.07 13.99
C LEU A 65 -10.89 19.91 14.76
N ASP A 66 -12.15 20.07 15.15
CA ASP A 66 -13.00 18.99 15.66
C ASP A 66 -13.47 18.03 14.55
N ALA A 67 -14.04 16.88 14.92
CA ALA A 67 -14.50 15.87 13.97
C ALA A 67 -15.53 16.41 12.94
N GLY A 68 -16.48 17.23 13.38
CA GLY A 68 -17.51 17.80 12.50
C GLY A 68 -16.96 18.86 11.54
N GLN A 69 -15.95 19.63 11.96
CA GLN A 69 -15.21 20.54 11.09
C GLN A 69 -14.43 19.78 10.01
N ARG A 70 -13.78 18.67 10.35
CA ARG A 70 -13.05 17.81 9.40
C ARG A 70 -13.97 17.19 8.36
N GLU A 71 -15.11 16.67 8.77
CA GLU A 71 -16.12 16.11 7.87
C GLU A 71 -16.69 17.18 6.91
N ARG A 72 -17.04 18.35 7.44
CA ARG A 72 -17.49 19.48 6.60
C ARG A 72 -16.42 19.91 5.61
N ALA A 73 -15.17 19.93 6.04
CA ALA A 73 -14.05 20.30 5.19
C ALA A 73 -13.85 19.31 4.03
N LEU A 74 -13.87 18.00 4.31
CA LEU A 74 -13.81 16.96 3.29
C LEU A 74 -14.99 17.06 2.31
N ALA A 75 -16.21 17.25 2.83
CA ALA A 75 -17.40 17.35 2.00
C ALA A 75 -17.36 18.58 1.07
N GLU A 76 -16.81 19.69 1.52
CA GLU A 76 -16.62 20.88 0.69
C GLU A 76 -15.61 20.63 -0.43
N ASP A 77 -14.47 20.03 -0.12
CA ASP A 77 -13.48 19.69 -1.14
C ASP A 77 -14.01 18.66 -2.13
N ALA A 78 -14.81 17.69 -1.69
CA ALA A 78 -15.48 16.74 -2.59
C ALA A 78 -16.50 17.42 -3.51
N ARG A 79 -17.29 18.38 -3.01
CA ARG A 79 -18.19 19.20 -3.85
C ARG A 79 -17.41 20.01 -4.88
N ARG A 80 -16.33 20.69 -4.45
CA ARG A 80 -15.46 21.48 -5.32
C ARG A 80 -14.76 20.63 -6.37
N TRP A 81 -14.36 19.41 -6.01
CA TRP A 81 -13.85 18.42 -6.94
C TRP A 81 -14.93 18.10 -7.97
N ASN A 82 -16.10 17.63 -7.56
CA ASN A 82 -17.15 17.20 -8.48
C ASN A 82 -17.66 18.33 -9.41
N ALA A 83 -17.66 19.58 -8.96
CA ALA A 83 -18.15 20.73 -9.73
C ALA A 83 -17.26 21.11 -10.93
N ASP A 84 -15.96 20.82 -10.92
CA ASP A 84 -15.04 21.21 -12.00
C ASP A 84 -14.44 19.97 -12.70
N PRO A 85 -14.94 19.56 -13.88
CA PRO A 85 -14.46 18.41 -14.63
C PRO A 85 -12.99 18.49 -15.06
N ARG A 86 -12.42 19.70 -15.16
CA ARG A 86 -11.02 19.93 -15.60
C ARG A 86 -10.06 20.09 -14.43
N ARG A 87 -10.56 20.01 -13.20
CA ARG A 87 -9.73 20.13 -12.02
C ARG A 87 -8.75 18.98 -11.96
N ALA A 88 -7.46 19.30 -12.07
CA ALA A 88 -6.40 18.34 -11.81
C ALA A 88 -6.36 17.96 -10.32
N GLY A 89 -5.89 16.74 -10.02
CA GLY A 89 -5.67 16.29 -8.66
C GLY A 89 -4.73 17.24 -7.92
N SER A 90 -5.24 17.90 -6.89
CA SER A 90 -4.44 18.72 -5.98
C SER A 90 -4.68 18.22 -4.56
N SER A 91 -3.61 18.00 -3.81
CA SER A 91 -3.67 17.70 -2.38
C SER A 91 -4.06 18.92 -1.53
N ALA A 92 -4.22 20.11 -2.13
CA ALA A 92 -4.56 21.33 -1.40
C ALA A 92 -6.06 21.39 -1.10
N THR A 93 -6.40 21.30 0.19
CA THR A 93 -7.74 21.55 0.71
C THR A 93 -8.11 23.03 0.63
N HIS A 94 -9.41 23.35 0.57
CA HIS A 94 -9.89 24.73 0.75
C HIS A 94 -9.50 25.36 2.11
N LEU A 95 -9.02 24.57 3.08
CA LEU A 95 -8.54 25.09 4.37
C LEU A 95 -7.18 25.80 4.27
N THR A 96 -6.33 25.42 3.31
CA THR A 96 -4.94 25.90 3.16
C THR A 96 -4.80 27.43 3.18
N PRO A 97 -5.66 28.24 2.53
CA PRO A 97 -5.55 29.69 2.58
C PRO A 97 -5.84 30.31 3.95
N ARG A 98 -6.54 29.60 4.85
CA ARG A 98 -7.03 30.12 6.13
C ARG A 98 -6.41 29.47 7.36
N HIS A 99 -5.66 28.39 7.17
CA HIS A 99 -5.06 27.61 8.26
C HIS A 99 -3.59 27.36 8.00
N ARG A 100 -2.79 27.35 9.07
CA ARG A 100 -1.39 26.95 9.00
C ARG A 100 -1.29 25.44 8.98
N GLU A 101 -0.64 24.90 7.95
CA GLU A 101 -0.36 23.47 7.84
C GLU A 101 0.85 23.08 8.71
N VAL A 102 0.68 22.01 9.48
CA VAL A 102 1.79 21.25 10.04
C VAL A 102 2.49 20.52 8.89
N ARG A 103 3.82 20.66 8.81
CA ARG A 103 4.65 20.02 7.79
C ARG A 103 5.62 19.07 8.46
N SER A 104 5.85 17.92 7.84
CA SER A 104 6.96 17.05 8.24
C SER A 104 8.27 17.80 8.04
N ARG A 105 9.17 17.71 9.04
CA ARG A 105 10.49 18.34 8.97
C ARG A 105 11.49 17.35 8.39
N PRO A 106 12.43 17.78 7.52
CA PRO A 106 13.53 16.94 7.10
C PRO A 106 14.25 16.36 8.32
N GLY A 107 14.47 15.04 8.33
CA GLY A 107 15.11 14.35 9.45
C GLY A 107 14.17 13.89 10.57
N ALA A 108 12.87 14.25 10.54
CA ALA A 108 11.89 13.75 11.51
C ALA A 108 11.64 12.24 11.37
N SER A 109 11.82 11.66 10.18
CA SER A 109 11.51 10.26 9.90
C SER A 109 12.75 9.36 9.98
N CYS A 110 12.57 8.15 10.49
CA CYS A 110 13.52 7.03 10.37
C CYS A 110 13.52 6.37 8.97
N GLY A 111 12.74 6.92 8.03
CA GLY A 111 12.55 6.37 6.69
C GLY A 111 11.37 5.38 6.60
N PRO A 112 10.99 4.98 5.37
CA PRO A 112 9.72 4.30 5.08
C PRO A 112 9.60 2.85 5.60
N MET A 113 10.70 2.23 6.01
CA MET A 113 10.72 0.90 6.63
C MET A 113 11.18 0.94 8.08
N ALA A 114 11.64 2.11 8.57
CA ALA A 114 12.18 2.32 9.90
C ALA A 114 13.19 1.26 10.40
N GLY A 115 13.92 0.60 9.48
CA GLY A 115 14.96 -0.36 9.84
C GLY A 115 16.00 0.34 10.73
N ASN A 116 16.18 -0.18 11.95
CA ASN A 116 17.04 0.39 12.99
C ASN A 116 16.61 1.78 13.48
N CYS A 117 15.32 2.12 13.47
CA CYS A 117 14.84 3.44 13.91
C CYS A 117 15.24 3.78 15.35
N LEU A 118 15.13 2.82 16.28
CA LEU A 118 15.55 3.03 17.67
C LEU A 118 17.05 3.38 17.77
N ALA A 119 17.90 2.70 17.00
CA ALA A 119 19.33 2.99 16.95
C ALA A 119 19.62 4.37 16.33
N GLN A 120 18.89 4.76 15.26
CA GLN A 120 19.02 6.09 14.67
C GLN A 120 18.68 7.20 15.66
N VAL A 121 17.60 7.02 16.43
CA VAL A 121 17.18 8.01 17.44
C VAL A 121 18.18 8.08 18.59
N ARG A 122 18.76 6.96 19.03
CA ARG A 122 19.84 6.97 20.04
C ARG A 122 21.11 7.67 19.58
N ALA A 123 21.45 7.53 18.30
CA ALA A 123 22.66 8.14 17.75
C ALA A 123 22.57 9.67 17.71
N ASP A 124 21.37 10.22 17.54
CA ASP A 124 21.14 11.67 17.49
C ASP A 124 19.76 12.05 18.06
N PRO A 125 19.54 11.98 19.39
CA PRO A 125 18.24 12.26 19.99
C PRO A 125 17.79 13.71 19.76
N GLN A 126 18.73 14.66 19.77
CA GLN A 126 18.43 16.08 19.65
C GLN A 126 17.80 16.42 18.31
N ARG A 127 18.29 15.83 17.21
CA ARG A 127 17.65 15.97 15.90
C ARG A 127 16.17 15.58 15.92
N PHE A 128 15.82 14.47 16.58
CA PHE A 128 14.43 14.03 16.65
C PHE A 128 13.59 14.90 17.58
N ILE A 129 14.15 15.37 18.70
CA ILE A 129 13.52 16.36 19.59
C ILE A 129 13.15 17.61 18.80
N ASP A 130 14.11 18.19 18.08
CA ASP A 130 13.92 19.41 17.31
C ASP A 130 12.95 19.19 16.13
N ALA A 131 12.99 18.00 15.50
CA ALA A 131 12.11 17.67 14.40
C ALA A 131 10.64 17.48 14.84
N HIS A 132 10.40 16.95 16.03
CA HIS A 132 9.06 16.72 16.60
C HIS A 132 8.53 17.87 17.46
N ALA A 133 9.34 18.91 17.69
CA ALA A 133 8.93 20.07 18.48
C ALA A 133 7.68 20.76 17.88
N GLY A 134 6.58 20.71 18.62
CA GLY A 134 5.28 21.26 18.21
C GLY A 134 4.36 20.28 17.47
N HIS A 135 4.73 18.99 17.33
CA HIS A 135 3.91 17.96 16.69
C HIS A 135 2.96 17.23 17.66
N GLN A 136 2.85 17.67 18.92
CA GLN A 136 2.00 17.04 19.95
C GLN A 136 0.55 16.79 19.48
N GLN A 137 -0.09 17.80 18.86
CA GLN A 137 -1.45 17.64 18.35
C GLN A 137 -1.50 16.74 17.11
N LEU A 138 -0.43 16.70 16.29
CA LEU A 138 -0.33 15.79 15.16
C LEU A 138 -0.25 14.34 15.62
N HIS A 139 0.59 14.03 16.61
CA HIS A 139 0.70 12.68 17.18
C HIS A 139 -0.62 12.21 17.76
N ALA A 140 -1.33 13.05 18.51
CA ALA A 140 -2.67 12.73 19.02
C ALA A 140 -3.69 12.41 17.91
N ARG A 141 -3.59 13.06 16.73
CA ARG A 141 -4.44 12.74 15.57
C ARG A 141 -4.04 11.43 14.90
N LEU A 142 -2.76 11.11 14.87
CA LEU A 142 -2.27 9.83 14.35
C LEU A 142 -2.78 8.67 15.23
N ASP A 143 -2.83 8.86 16.55
CA ASP A 143 -3.44 7.90 17.48
C ASP A 143 -4.94 7.72 17.21
N GLN A 144 -5.67 8.83 16.98
CA GLN A 144 -7.09 8.79 16.62
C GLN A 144 -7.36 8.07 15.30
N LEU A 145 -6.45 8.18 14.32
CA LEU A 145 -6.58 7.46 13.05
C LEU A 145 -6.55 5.93 13.22
N ALA A 146 -5.89 5.41 14.25
CA ALA A 146 -5.84 3.97 14.53
C ALA A 146 -7.20 3.37 14.92
N GLU A 147 -8.16 4.20 15.34
CA GLU A 147 -9.53 3.79 15.71
C GLU A 147 -10.48 3.71 14.51
N ALA A 148 -10.06 4.17 13.33
CA ALA A 148 -10.87 4.09 12.11
C ALA A 148 -10.92 2.65 11.54
N ASP A 149 -12.07 2.29 10.95
CA ASP A 149 -12.26 0.99 10.34
C ASP A 149 -11.78 0.94 8.88
N HIS A 150 -11.89 2.06 8.16
CA HIS A 150 -11.49 2.18 6.75
C HIS A 150 -11.22 3.64 6.35
N PHE A 151 -10.70 3.84 5.13
CA PHE A 151 -10.29 5.13 4.59
C PHE A 151 -10.80 5.30 3.16
N ALA A 152 -12.12 5.38 3.01
CA ALA A 152 -12.75 5.52 1.70
C ALA A 152 -12.70 6.98 1.24
N SER A 153 -12.02 7.21 0.12
CA SER A 153 -11.95 8.51 -0.54
C SER A 153 -13.29 8.88 -1.19
N PRO A 154 -13.80 10.11 -0.99
CA PRO A 154 -14.99 10.59 -1.67
C PRO A 154 -14.69 11.16 -3.07
N PHE A 155 -13.44 11.13 -3.54
CA PHE A 155 -13.04 11.74 -4.80
C PHE A 155 -13.11 10.73 -5.96
N PRO A 156 -14.18 10.75 -6.80
CA PRO A 156 -14.22 9.88 -7.96
C PRO A 156 -13.11 10.24 -8.96
N PRO A 157 -12.42 9.25 -9.57
CA PRO A 157 -11.53 9.50 -10.69
C PRO A 157 -12.28 10.11 -11.88
N LYS A 158 -11.67 11.09 -12.55
CA LYS A 158 -12.25 11.76 -13.73
C LYS A 158 -11.18 12.49 -14.54
N GLY A 159 -11.48 12.75 -15.81
CA GLY A 159 -10.66 13.54 -16.72
C GLY A 159 -9.41 12.82 -17.20
N ASP A 160 -8.49 13.61 -17.77
CA ASP A 160 -7.15 13.24 -18.21
C ASP A 160 -6.14 13.11 -17.06
N GLY A 161 -6.50 13.61 -15.87
CA GLY A 161 -5.72 13.50 -14.66
C GLY A 161 -5.54 12.04 -14.22
N ILE A 162 -4.29 11.59 -14.20
CA ILE A 162 -3.90 10.25 -13.73
C ILE A 162 -4.15 10.07 -12.22
N LEU A 163 -4.27 11.15 -11.47
CA LEU A 163 -4.31 11.15 -10.00
C LEU A 163 -5.54 11.86 -9.46
N VAL A 164 -6.23 11.19 -8.53
CA VAL A 164 -7.21 11.82 -7.65
C VAL A 164 -6.54 12.71 -6.59
N PRO A 165 -7.26 13.63 -5.94
CA PRO A 165 -6.76 14.31 -4.75
C PRO A 165 -6.29 13.30 -3.69
N LEU A 166 -5.04 13.45 -3.23
CA LEU A 166 -4.43 12.58 -2.22
C LEU A 166 -4.13 13.37 -0.93
N PRO A 167 -4.38 12.78 0.26
CA PRO A 167 -3.93 13.30 1.55
C PRO A 167 -2.42 13.54 1.63
N THR A 168 -2.00 14.35 2.61
CA THR A 168 -0.57 14.57 2.92
C THR A 168 0.02 13.38 3.70
N TYR A 169 0.28 12.29 3.00
CA TYR A 169 0.74 11.03 3.61
C TYR A 169 2.09 11.11 4.34
N GLY A 170 2.95 12.09 4.01
CA GLY A 170 4.23 12.27 4.68
C GLY A 170 4.13 12.46 6.19
N LEU A 171 3.00 12.95 6.70
CA LEU A 171 2.75 13.10 8.14
C LEU A 171 2.38 11.78 8.83
N VAL A 172 1.87 10.80 8.09
CA VAL A 172 1.42 9.53 8.66
C VAL A 172 2.60 8.72 9.20
N VAL A 173 3.77 8.83 8.56
CA VAL A 173 5.00 8.13 8.95
C VAL A 173 5.83 8.88 10.00
N ASP A 174 5.36 10.03 10.47
CA ASP A 174 6.07 10.88 11.44
C ASP A 174 6.02 10.28 12.86
N ALA A 175 4.91 9.64 13.24
CA ALA A 175 4.73 9.11 14.60
C ALA A 175 5.71 7.99 14.96
N THR A 176 6.16 7.16 14.02
CA THR A 176 7.04 6.02 14.34
C THR A 176 8.35 6.47 15.00
N SER A 177 8.98 7.54 14.52
CA SER A 177 10.19 8.07 15.14
C SER A 177 9.92 8.81 16.44
N ALA A 178 8.73 9.41 16.60
CA ALA A 178 8.32 10.00 17.86
C ALA A 178 8.18 8.93 18.96
N HIS A 179 7.64 7.75 18.64
CA HIS A 179 7.58 6.63 19.58
C HIS A 179 8.97 6.10 19.95
N ALA A 180 9.88 6.00 18.98
CA ALA A 180 11.27 5.64 19.24
C ALA A 180 11.97 6.68 20.16
N LEU A 181 11.69 7.97 19.95
CA LEU A 181 12.19 9.04 20.81
C LEU A 181 11.61 8.96 22.23
N ALA A 182 10.31 8.72 22.37
CA ALA A 182 9.67 8.52 23.67
C ALA A 182 10.36 7.40 24.47
N TYR A 183 10.67 6.28 23.80
CA TYR A 183 11.41 5.17 24.42
C TYR A 183 12.81 5.57 24.88
N VAL A 184 13.57 6.28 24.04
CA VAL A 184 14.91 6.78 24.37
C VAL A 184 14.88 7.79 25.52
N GLN A 185 13.77 8.54 25.67
CA GLN A 185 13.54 9.48 26.77
C GLN A 185 12.99 8.82 28.05
N GLY A 186 12.78 7.50 28.05
CA GLY A 186 12.32 6.73 29.21
C GLY A 186 10.81 6.56 29.31
N ASP A 187 10.01 7.07 28.37
CA ASP A 187 8.56 6.79 28.29
C ASP A 187 8.31 5.45 27.58
N ILE A 188 8.62 4.37 28.27
CA ILE A 188 8.53 2.99 27.75
C ILE A 188 7.09 2.64 27.40
N ASP A 189 6.14 2.89 28.31
CA ASP A 189 4.73 2.58 28.09
C ASP A 189 4.12 3.41 26.96
N GLY A 190 4.48 4.70 26.87
CA GLY A 190 4.05 5.57 25.78
C GLY A 190 4.56 5.11 24.42
N ALA A 191 5.84 4.73 24.35
CA ALA A 191 6.44 4.24 23.12
C ALA A 191 5.83 2.91 22.63
N LEU A 192 5.61 1.95 23.55
CA LEU A 192 4.97 0.67 23.24
C LEU A 192 3.52 0.89 22.78
N ARG A 193 2.76 1.71 23.50
CA ARG A 193 1.37 2.04 23.17
C ARG A 193 1.25 2.68 21.79
N GLY A 194 2.04 3.73 21.53
CA GLY A 194 2.03 4.45 20.27
C GLY A 194 2.45 3.55 19.10
N SER A 195 3.48 2.73 19.29
CA SER A 195 3.92 1.79 18.24
C SER A 195 2.84 0.74 17.92
N CYS A 196 2.12 0.24 18.93
CA CYS A 196 0.98 -0.64 18.71
C CYS A 196 -0.20 0.06 18.01
N GLN A 197 -0.45 1.34 18.29
CA GLN A 197 -1.44 2.14 17.56
C GLN A 197 -1.02 2.38 16.10
N GLY A 198 0.25 2.70 15.84
CA GLY A 198 0.80 2.82 14.49
C GLY A 198 0.72 1.52 13.69
N LEU A 199 0.99 0.38 14.35
CA LEU A 199 0.80 -0.96 13.79
C LEU A 199 -0.68 -1.21 13.43
N GLN A 200 -1.60 -0.87 14.32
CA GLN A 200 -3.05 -1.01 14.10
C GLN A 200 -3.55 -0.13 12.94
N LEU A 201 -3.10 1.13 12.88
CA LEU A 201 -3.38 2.03 11.76
C LEU A 201 -2.91 1.41 10.45
N GLY A 202 -1.69 0.86 10.41
CA GLY A 202 -1.17 0.17 9.22
C GLY A 202 -2.05 -1.00 8.77
N ARG A 203 -2.49 -1.84 9.72
CA ARG A 203 -3.39 -2.99 9.46
C ARG A 203 -4.75 -2.59 8.93
N ARG A 204 -5.28 -1.43 9.34
CA ARG A 204 -6.57 -0.90 8.85
C ARG A 204 -6.42 -0.19 7.52
N LEU A 205 -5.35 0.59 7.35
CA LEU A 205 -5.08 1.37 6.14
C LEU A 205 -4.82 0.46 4.94
N LEU A 206 -4.10 -0.66 5.14
CA LEU A 206 -3.70 -1.55 4.05
C LEU A 206 -4.88 -2.05 3.19
N PRO A 207 -5.90 -2.72 3.76
CA PRO A 207 -7.08 -3.15 3.01
C PRO A 207 -8.17 -2.08 2.96
N GLY A 208 -8.10 -1.07 3.84
CA GLY A 208 -9.16 -0.11 4.11
C GLY A 208 -9.18 1.09 3.16
N GLY A 209 -8.05 1.41 2.53
CA GLY A 209 -7.89 2.54 1.61
C GLY A 209 -8.54 2.35 0.24
N SER A 210 -8.78 3.47 -0.45
CA SER A 210 -9.39 3.46 -1.80
C SER A 210 -8.41 3.19 -2.93
N TYR A 211 -7.12 3.51 -2.78
CA TYR A 211 -6.12 3.38 -3.83
C TYR A 211 -4.88 2.63 -3.34
N LEU A 212 -3.98 2.30 -4.26
CA LEU A 212 -2.79 1.52 -3.96
C LEU A 212 -1.82 2.26 -3.02
N VAL A 213 -1.79 3.59 -3.07
CA VAL A 213 -0.90 4.39 -2.22
C VAL A 213 -1.19 4.18 -0.73
N GLU A 214 -2.47 4.13 -0.33
CA GLU A 214 -2.87 3.80 1.04
C GLU A 214 -2.42 2.39 1.42
N SER A 215 -2.58 1.41 0.53
CA SER A 215 -2.14 0.04 0.79
C SER A 215 -0.63 -0.07 1.01
N ILE A 216 0.16 0.65 0.20
CA ILE A 216 1.62 0.70 0.34
C ILE A 216 2.00 1.33 1.69
N LEU A 217 1.36 2.44 2.05
CA LEU A 217 1.61 3.11 3.32
C LEU A 217 1.22 2.23 4.51
N GLY A 218 0.08 1.55 4.44
CA GLY A 218 -0.36 0.61 5.48
C GLY A 218 0.66 -0.51 5.69
N ALA A 219 1.15 -1.11 4.61
CA ALA A 219 2.21 -2.14 4.68
C ALA A 219 3.51 -1.59 5.30
N SER A 220 3.91 -0.38 4.95
CA SER A 220 5.07 0.30 5.54
C SER A 220 4.90 0.56 7.03
N LEU A 221 3.73 1.04 7.47
CA LEU A 221 3.45 1.29 8.89
C LEU A 221 3.48 0.01 9.71
N VAL A 222 2.92 -1.09 9.18
CA VAL A 222 3.00 -2.39 9.85
C VAL A 222 4.44 -2.82 10.04
N GLN A 223 5.26 -2.77 8.99
CA GLN A 223 6.66 -3.20 9.08
C GLN A 223 7.47 -2.29 10.02
N ALA A 224 7.33 -0.98 9.88
CA ALA A 224 8.07 0.00 10.65
C ALA A 224 7.76 -0.10 12.16
N ASN A 225 6.49 -0.19 12.53
CA ASN A 225 6.11 -0.29 13.94
C ASN A 225 6.37 -1.70 14.51
N ALA A 226 6.24 -2.77 13.70
CA ALA A 226 6.59 -4.11 14.15
C ALA A 226 8.10 -4.23 14.42
N GLN A 227 8.95 -3.64 13.57
CA GLN A 227 10.39 -3.58 13.81
C GLN A 227 10.72 -2.78 15.07
N LEU A 228 10.13 -1.58 15.21
CA LEU A 228 10.37 -0.75 16.40
C LEU A 228 9.94 -1.46 17.69
N LEU A 229 8.79 -2.14 17.68
CA LEU A 229 8.34 -2.97 18.81
C LEU A 229 9.34 -4.08 19.11
N ALA A 230 9.88 -4.75 18.10
CA ALA A 230 10.86 -5.81 18.30
C ALA A 230 12.16 -5.28 18.92
N ASP A 231 12.63 -4.13 18.45
CA ASP A 231 13.83 -3.44 18.93
C ASP A 231 13.66 -2.96 20.38
N MET A 232 12.48 -2.45 20.76
CA MET A 232 12.20 -2.06 22.15
C MET A 232 12.04 -3.29 23.06
N LEU A 233 11.30 -4.30 22.61
CA LEU A 233 10.98 -5.47 23.43
C LEU A 233 12.25 -6.22 23.86
N VAL A 234 13.26 -6.32 23.00
CA VAL A 234 14.47 -7.10 23.29
C VAL A 234 15.28 -6.55 24.48
N GLU A 235 15.09 -5.27 24.81
CA GLU A 235 15.76 -4.59 25.92
C GLU A 235 14.98 -4.66 27.23
N LEU A 236 13.71 -5.02 27.16
CA LEU A 236 12.85 -5.20 28.33
C LEU A 236 12.92 -6.66 28.83
N PRO A 237 12.47 -6.96 30.05
CA PRO A 237 12.24 -8.33 30.47
C PRO A 237 11.34 -9.12 29.49
N ALA A 238 11.55 -10.43 29.38
CA ALA A 238 10.80 -11.28 28.43
C ALA A 238 9.28 -11.33 28.73
N ASP A 239 8.92 -11.14 29.99
CA ASP A 239 7.58 -11.15 30.55
C ASP A 239 7.00 -9.74 30.75
N TYR A 240 7.65 -8.69 30.21
CA TYR A 240 7.18 -7.31 30.33
C TYR A 240 5.71 -7.18 29.88
N PRO A 241 4.82 -6.59 30.71
CA PRO A 241 3.42 -6.44 30.38
C PRO A 241 3.24 -5.44 29.24
N LEU A 242 2.48 -5.81 28.20
CA LEU A 242 2.20 -4.88 27.12
C LEU A 242 0.95 -4.04 27.40
N PRO A 243 0.91 -2.77 26.93
CA PRO A 243 -0.31 -1.97 26.95
C PRO A 243 -1.48 -2.67 26.24
N ALA A 244 -2.70 -2.44 26.72
CA ALA A 244 -3.93 -3.06 26.18
C ALA A 244 -4.12 -2.84 24.66
N GLN A 245 -3.63 -1.72 24.12
CA GLN A 245 -3.65 -1.41 22.70
C GLN A 245 -2.89 -2.46 21.86
N CYS A 246 -1.85 -3.07 22.43
CA CYS A 246 -1.07 -4.10 21.78
C CYS A 246 -1.81 -5.44 21.66
N GLU A 247 -2.79 -5.73 22.52
CA GLU A 247 -3.53 -7.01 22.46
C GLU A 247 -4.23 -7.21 21.11
N ARG A 248 -4.83 -6.14 20.57
CA ARG A 248 -5.48 -6.13 19.26
C ARG A 248 -4.46 -6.01 18.12
N ALA A 249 -3.47 -5.14 18.28
CA ALA A 249 -2.50 -4.84 17.23
C ALA A 249 -1.54 -6.01 16.95
N MET A 250 -1.14 -6.75 17.99
CA MET A 250 -0.21 -7.87 17.93
C MET A 250 -0.95 -9.21 17.77
N GLN A 251 -1.68 -9.34 16.67
CA GLN A 251 -2.27 -10.59 16.21
C GLN A 251 -1.80 -10.89 14.79
N PRO A 252 -1.66 -12.18 14.39
CA PRO A 252 -1.33 -12.51 13.01
C PRO A 252 -2.35 -11.88 12.04
N MET A 253 -1.85 -11.24 10.97
CA MET A 253 -2.74 -10.65 9.96
C MET A 253 -3.49 -11.75 9.20
N ARG A 254 -4.81 -11.58 9.09
CA ARG A 254 -5.67 -12.45 8.27
C ARG A 254 -5.55 -12.09 6.77
N ALA A 255 -6.04 -12.94 5.87
CA ALA A 255 -5.97 -12.65 4.43
C ALA A 255 -6.77 -11.40 4.01
N ASP A 256 -7.89 -11.11 4.65
CA ASP A 256 -8.66 -9.87 4.42
C ASP A 256 -7.86 -8.63 4.81
N GLU A 257 -7.04 -8.72 5.85
CA GLU A 257 -6.15 -7.63 6.30
C GLU A 257 -4.92 -7.43 5.41
N GLN A 258 -4.61 -8.39 4.54
CA GLN A 258 -3.52 -8.34 3.57
C GLN A 258 -4.00 -8.03 2.14
N SER A 259 -5.32 -8.02 1.93
CA SER A 259 -5.90 -7.97 0.60
C SER A 259 -5.66 -6.64 -0.09
N LEU A 260 -5.27 -6.70 -1.37
CA LEU A 260 -5.14 -5.55 -2.25
C LEU A 260 -6.35 -5.36 -3.18
N CYS A 261 -7.44 -6.13 -2.98
CA CYS A 261 -8.58 -6.06 -3.87
C CYS A 261 -9.15 -4.64 -3.95
N ARG A 262 -9.41 -3.98 -2.80
CA ARG A 262 -9.95 -2.61 -2.79
C ARG A 262 -9.03 -1.60 -3.48
N ALA A 263 -7.73 -1.68 -3.24
CA ALA A 263 -6.74 -0.87 -3.95
C ALA A 263 -6.82 -1.09 -5.47
N MET A 264 -6.85 -2.35 -5.93
CA MET A 264 -6.98 -2.67 -7.36
C MET A 264 -8.31 -2.22 -7.96
N GLN A 265 -9.41 -2.19 -7.18
CA GLN A 265 -10.67 -1.57 -7.60
C GLN A 265 -10.51 -0.06 -7.83
N GLY A 266 -9.73 0.62 -6.99
CA GLY A 266 -9.36 2.02 -7.16
C GLY A 266 -8.50 2.27 -8.40
N GLU A 267 -7.43 1.49 -8.58
CA GLU A 267 -6.54 1.56 -9.76
C GLU A 267 -7.32 1.30 -11.06
N TYR A 268 -8.25 0.34 -11.03
CA TYR A 268 -9.14 0.07 -12.15
C TYR A 268 -10.07 1.25 -12.44
N ALA A 269 -10.65 1.86 -11.41
CA ALA A 269 -11.51 3.02 -11.57
C ALA A 269 -10.76 4.24 -12.15
N MET A 270 -9.50 4.46 -11.74
CA MET A 270 -8.63 5.50 -12.33
C MET A 270 -8.31 5.21 -13.80
N SER A 271 -7.91 3.98 -14.10
CA SER A 271 -7.65 3.54 -15.48
C SER A 271 -8.87 3.71 -16.36
N ARG A 272 -10.06 3.39 -15.84
CA ARG A 272 -11.33 3.54 -16.56
C ARG A 272 -11.63 5.00 -16.90
N ALA A 273 -11.49 5.91 -15.94
CA ALA A 273 -11.72 7.34 -16.18
C ALA A 273 -10.76 7.90 -17.24
N ALA A 274 -9.49 7.51 -17.19
CA ALA A 274 -8.50 7.92 -18.19
C ALA A 274 -8.84 7.39 -19.59
N ILE A 275 -9.16 6.09 -19.71
CA ILE A 275 -9.53 5.45 -20.99
C ILE A 275 -10.81 6.06 -21.57
N GLU A 276 -11.81 6.34 -20.73
CA GLU A 276 -13.06 6.97 -21.16
C GLU A 276 -12.83 8.37 -21.74
N THR A 277 -11.96 9.14 -21.11
CA THR A 277 -11.58 10.47 -21.58
C THR A 277 -10.82 10.38 -22.90
N SER A 278 -9.76 9.56 -22.99
CA SER A 278 -8.96 9.40 -24.20
C SER A 278 -9.74 8.82 -25.38
N ALA A 279 -10.72 7.95 -25.13
CA ALA A 279 -11.57 7.39 -26.20
C ALA A 279 -12.53 8.43 -26.81
N GLY A 280 -12.81 9.52 -26.09
CA GLY A 280 -13.66 10.61 -26.55
C GLY A 280 -12.94 11.63 -27.45
N GLU A 281 -11.61 11.58 -27.56
CA GLU A 281 -10.81 12.49 -28.38
C GLU A 281 -10.89 12.17 -29.89
N PHE A 282 -10.73 13.20 -30.73
CA PHE A 282 -10.84 13.05 -32.20
C PHE A 282 -9.81 12.05 -32.73
N GLY A 283 -10.28 11.01 -33.43
CA GLY A 283 -9.44 9.93 -33.97
C GLY A 283 -9.10 8.82 -32.94
N GLY A 284 -9.38 9.01 -31.65
CA GLY A 284 -9.08 8.03 -30.59
C GLY A 284 -9.80 6.69 -30.81
N VAL A 285 -11.05 6.72 -31.25
CA VAL A 285 -11.88 5.51 -31.50
C VAL A 285 -11.25 4.53 -32.51
N LEU A 286 -10.41 5.02 -33.42
CA LEU A 286 -9.75 4.19 -34.46
C LEU A 286 -8.59 3.35 -33.92
N VAL A 287 -7.93 3.82 -32.86
CA VAL A 287 -6.71 3.21 -32.30
C VAL A 287 -6.88 2.74 -30.85
N LEU A 288 -7.99 3.11 -30.21
CA LEU A 288 -8.34 2.75 -28.84
C LEU A 288 -9.74 2.11 -28.80
N ASP A 289 -9.77 0.81 -28.54
CA ASP A 289 -11.00 0.09 -28.24
C ASP A 289 -11.24 0.08 -26.73
N ARG A 290 -12.21 0.88 -26.29
CA ARG A 290 -12.52 1.07 -24.86
C ARG A 290 -12.79 -0.26 -24.16
N SER A 291 -13.70 -1.09 -24.68
CA SER A 291 -14.10 -2.33 -24.00
C SER A 291 -12.95 -3.33 -23.91
N SER A 292 -12.24 -3.55 -25.02
CA SER A 292 -11.06 -4.44 -25.06
C SER A 292 -9.94 -3.93 -24.14
N THR A 293 -9.70 -2.62 -24.10
CA THR A 293 -8.69 -2.02 -23.21
C THR A 293 -9.07 -2.16 -21.74
N LEU A 294 -10.32 -1.86 -21.37
CA LEU A 294 -10.80 -2.03 -20.01
C LEU A 294 -10.71 -3.49 -19.55
N ALA A 295 -11.05 -4.44 -20.41
CA ALA A 295 -10.92 -5.86 -20.09
C ALA A 295 -9.45 -6.28 -19.92
N ARG A 296 -8.52 -5.73 -20.72
CA ARG A 296 -7.08 -5.96 -20.54
C ARG A 296 -6.57 -5.41 -19.21
N VAL A 297 -6.92 -4.18 -18.86
CA VAL A 297 -6.59 -3.61 -17.54
C VAL A 297 -7.16 -4.47 -16.42
N ALA A 298 -8.42 -4.92 -16.57
CA ALA A 298 -9.03 -5.80 -15.60
C ALA A 298 -8.28 -7.14 -15.44
N GLY A 299 -7.79 -7.72 -16.54
CA GLY A 299 -6.93 -8.91 -16.51
C GLY A 299 -5.63 -8.69 -15.72
N ASN A 300 -5.08 -7.49 -15.73
CA ASN A 300 -3.84 -7.15 -15.03
C ASN A 300 -4.05 -6.89 -13.52
N LEU A 301 -5.23 -6.43 -13.11
CA LEU A 301 -5.52 -6.01 -11.72
C LEU A 301 -6.42 -7.00 -10.96
N GLY A 302 -7.28 -7.73 -11.67
CA GLY A 302 -8.35 -8.53 -11.07
C GLY A 302 -7.88 -9.80 -10.36
N TRP A 303 -6.59 -10.14 -10.43
CA TRP A 303 -6.00 -11.21 -9.62
C TRP A 303 -6.19 -10.95 -8.13
N ALA A 304 -6.12 -9.70 -7.68
CA ALA A 304 -6.19 -9.33 -6.26
C ALA A 304 -7.55 -9.59 -5.60
N CYS A 305 -8.61 -9.66 -6.42
CA CYS A 305 -9.99 -9.89 -5.96
C CYS A 305 -10.44 -11.35 -6.11
N GLY A 306 -9.54 -12.28 -6.47
CA GLY A 306 -9.89 -13.69 -6.68
C GLY A 306 -9.67 -14.56 -5.44
N ALA A 307 -10.41 -15.67 -5.35
CA ALA A 307 -10.23 -16.68 -4.30
C ALA A 307 -8.80 -17.26 -4.27
N ALA A 308 -8.12 -17.33 -5.42
CA ALA A 308 -6.72 -17.75 -5.51
C ALA A 308 -5.77 -16.79 -4.77
N ALA A 309 -6.04 -15.48 -4.79
CA ALA A 309 -5.26 -14.51 -4.01
C ALA A 309 -5.52 -14.68 -2.52
N THR A 310 -6.78 -14.83 -2.09
CA THR A 310 -7.13 -15.09 -0.69
C THR A 310 -6.43 -16.36 -0.17
N ALA A 311 -6.52 -17.47 -0.90
CA ALA A 311 -5.87 -18.72 -0.52
C ALA A 311 -4.34 -18.61 -0.49
N ALA A 312 -3.74 -17.82 -1.38
CA ALA A 312 -2.31 -17.54 -1.36
C ALA A 312 -1.91 -16.71 -0.13
N LEU A 313 -2.71 -15.70 0.26
CA LEU A 313 -2.47 -14.89 1.46
C LEU A 313 -2.60 -15.72 2.74
N ASP A 314 -3.64 -16.55 2.85
CA ASP A 314 -3.86 -17.43 4.01
C ASP A 314 -2.71 -18.43 4.19
N ALA A 315 -2.25 -19.03 3.09
CA ALA A 315 -1.14 -19.98 3.09
C ALA A 315 0.24 -19.31 2.99
N ASP A 316 0.32 -17.99 3.07
CA ASP A 316 1.53 -17.20 2.90
C ASP A 316 2.34 -17.56 1.63
N ARG A 317 1.68 -17.96 0.53
CA ARG A 317 2.32 -18.29 -0.76
C ARG A 317 2.45 -17.04 -1.63
N PRO A 318 3.40 -16.98 -2.58
CA PRO A 318 3.44 -15.88 -3.55
C PRO A 318 2.07 -15.66 -4.19
N LEU A 319 1.66 -14.40 -4.30
CA LEU A 319 0.40 -14.05 -4.96
C LEU A 319 0.43 -14.48 -6.44
N PRO A 320 -0.70 -14.97 -6.99
CA PRO A 320 -0.79 -15.48 -8.35
C PRO A 320 -0.87 -14.32 -9.36
N LEU A 321 0.24 -13.60 -9.50
CA LEU A 321 0.33 -12.47 -10.41
C LEU A 321 0.18 -12.93 -11.87
N PRO A 322 -0.59 -12.20 -12.69
CA PRO A 322 -0.75 -12.55 -14.09
C PRO A 322 0.59 -12.39 -14.84
N ALA A 323 0.77 -13.21 -15.87
CA ALA A 323 1.88 -13.03 -16.80
C ALA A 323 1.78 -11.65 -17.50
N PRO A 324 2.92 -11.06 -17.93
CA PRO A 324 2.91 -9.80 -18.65
C PRO A 324 1.92 -9.85 -19.84
N PRO A 325 1.17 -8.76 -20.08
CA PRO A 325 0.20 -8.72 -21.17
C PRO A 325 0.92 -8.95 -22.50
N GLN A 326 0.41 -9.89 -23.30
CA GLN A 326 0.90 -10.14 -24.65
C GLN A 326 0.00 -9.45 -25.69
N ARG A 327 0.61 -9.07 -26.81
CA ARG A 327 -0.10 -8.58 -27.98
C ARG A 327 -0.79 -9.74 -28.68
N ASP A 328 -2.06 -9.57 -29.01
CA ASP A 328 -2.84 -10.51 -29.80
C ASP A 328 -3.42 -9.79 -31.02
N PHE A 329 -4.18 -10.51 -31.84
CA PHE A 329 -4.78 -9.97 -33.05
C PHE A 329 -5.73 -8.77 -32.78
N GLY A 330 -6.34 -8.70 -31.59
CA GLY A 330 -7.15 -7.57 -31.16
C GLY A 330 -6.36 -6.26 -31.01
N CYS A 331 -5.02 -6.30 -30.93
CA CYS A 331 -4.20 -5.09 -30.85
C CYS A 331 -4.11 -4.31 -32.17
N LEU A 332 -4.45 -4.89 -33.33
CA LEU A 332 -4.40 -4.15 -34.61
C LEU A 332 -5.42 -3.00 -34.66
N SER A 333 -6.60 -3.21 -34.07
CA SER A 333 -7.65 -2.18 -33.93
C SER A 333 -7.62 -1.45 -32.58
N ASN A 334 -6.70 -1.83 -31.69
CA ASN A 334 -6.56 -1.32 -30.32
C ASN A 334 -5.08 -1.08 -29.95
N MET A 335 -4.32 -0.49 -30.86
CA MET A 335 -2.88 -0.30 -30.68
C MET A 335 -2.56 0.54 -29.43
N LEU A 336 -3.27 1.65 -29.24
CA LEU A 336 -3.07 2.54 -28.10
C LEU A 336 -3.44 1.83 -26.80
N GLY A 337 -4.55 1.08 -26.78
CA GLY A 337 -4.97 0.32 -25.60
C GLY A 337 -3.94 -0.75 -25.20
N CYS A 338 -3.40 -1.50 -26.16
CA CYS A 338 -2.37 -2.49 -25.88
C CYS A 338 -1.10 -1.86 -25.29
N VAL A 339 -0.60 -0.76 -25.88
CA VAL A 339 0.58 -0.04 -25.38
C VAL A 339 0.34 0.52 -23.97
N LEU A 340 -0.81 1.15 -23.70
CA LEU A 340 -1.15 1.67 -22.38
C LEU A 340 -1.15 0.58 -21.31
N THR A 341 -1.68 -0.61 -21.64
CA THR A 341 -1.69 -1.74 -20.70
C THR A 341 -0.32 -2.38 -20.47
N GLU A 342 0.60 -2.31 -21.44
CA GLU A 342 1.97 -2.81 -21.31
C GLU A 342 2.83 -1.94 -20.38
N ILE A 343 2.65 -0.61 -20.42
CA ILE A 343 3.46 0.34 -19.63
C ILE A 343 3.10 0.28 -18.14
N ALA A 344 1.81 0.17 -17.81
CA ALA A 344 1.34 0.25 -16.43
C ALA A 344 1.49 -1.07 -15.64
N ALA A 345 1.46 -2.22 -16.31
CA ALA A 345 1.40 -3.55 -15.66
C ALA A 345 2.60 -3.93 -14.76
N PRO A 346 3.88 -3.60 -15.08
CA PRO A 346 5.04 -4.11 -14.34
C PRO A 346 5.20 -3.59 -12.91
N ALA A 347 4.52 -2.50 -12.53
CA ALA A 347 4.70 -1.87 -11.21
C ALA A 347 3.97 -2.60 -10.07
N TYR A 348 2.82 -3.22 -10.35
CA TYR A 348 1.95 -3.83 -9.34
C TYR A 348 2.54 -5.05 -8.60
N PRO A 349 3.29 -5.97 -9.26
CA PRO A 349 3.98 -7.08 -8.60
C PRO A 349 4.84 -6.69 -7.40
N ALA A 350 5.55 -5.56 -7.48
CA ALA A 350 6.43 -5.11 -6.42
C ALA A 350 5.67 -4.62 -5.17
N TYR A 351 4.41 -4.19 -5.34
CA TYR A 351 3.55 -3.77 -4.23
C TYR A 351 2.80 -4.96 -3.60
N ALA A 352 2.47 -5.97 -4.41
CA ALA A 352 1.83 -7.21 -3.95
C ALA A 352 2.63 -7.92 -2.85
N SER A 353 3.94 -8.04 -3.03
CA SER A 353 4.83 -8.68 -2.06
C SER A 353 4.99 -7.89 -0.75
N ARG A 354 4.84 -6.55 -0.77
CA ARG A 354 4.97 -5.72 0.45
C ARG A 354 3.87 -6.01 1.47
N ALA A 355 2.65 -6.29 1.03
CA ALA A 355 1.56 -6.67 1.93
C ALA A 355 1.86 -8.01 2.64
N GLN A 356 2.42 -8.98 1.91
CA GLN A 356 2.83 -10.27 2.48
C GLN A 356 4.02 -10.10 3.43
N ASP A 357 4.96 -9.21 3.12
CA ASP A 357 6.10 -8.93 3.99
C ASP A 357 5.69 -8.18 5.26
N ALA A 358 4.68 -7.33 5.21
CA ALA A 358 4.06 -6.75 6.39
C ALA A 358 3.48 -7.81 7.34
N ALA A 359 2.71 -8.75 6.80
CA ALA A 359 2.18 -9.87 7.59
C ALA A 359 3.27 -10.78 8.15
N ALA A 360 4.33 -11.04 7.37
CA ALA A 360 5.47 -11.81 7.85
C ALA A 360 6.27 -11.08 8.93
N MET A 361 6.47 -9.77 8.82
CA MET A 361 7.14 -8.99 9.86
C MET A 361 6.35 -9.02 11.18
N LEU A 362 5.02 -8.87 11.12
CA LEU A 362 4.19 -8.98 12.32
C LEU A 362 4.25 -10.41 12.92
N ARG A 363 4.20 -11.45 12.08
CA ARG A 363 4.39 -12.84 12.54
C ARG A 363 5.76 -13.05 13.18
N LEU A 364 6.80 -12.43 12.62
CA LEU A 364 8.18 -12.51 13.10
C LEU A 364 8.35 -11.82 14.47
N LEU A 365 7.75 -10.63 14.66
CA LEU A 365 7.66 -9.96 15.96
C LEU A 365 6.97 -10.86 17.02
N LEU A 366 5.85 -11.48 16.65
CA LEU A 366 5.13 -12.39 17.55
C LEU A 366 5.98 -13.62 17.91
N ALA A 367 6.67 -14.19 16.93
CA ALA A 367 7.58 -15.32 17.15
C ALA A 367 8.76 -14.94 18.05
N GLN A 368 9.36 -13.76 17.85
CA GLN A 368 10.42 -13.22 18.71
C GLN A 368 9.94 -13.08 20.15
N ARG A 369 8.77 -12.45 20.37
CA ARG A 369 8.21 -12.33 21.72
C ARG A 369 7.99 -13.69 22.37
N TRP A 370 7.40 -14.63 21.65
CA TRP A 370 7.16 -15.98 22.16
C TRP A 370 8.45 -16.72 22.51
N LEU A 371 9.47 -16.64 21.65
CA LEU A 371 10.78 -17.28 21.86
C LEU A 371 11.48 -16.74 23.11
N ARG A 372 11.42 -15.42 23.34
CA ARG A 372 12.02 -14.79 24.52
C ARG A 372 11.40 -15.28 25.84
N GLN A 373 10.16 -15.75 25.79
CA GLN A 373 9.45 -16.31 26.94
C GLN A 373 9.72 -17.81 27.15
N GLN A 374 10.48 -18.46 26.25
CA GLN A 374 10.83 -19.87 26.39
C GLN A 374 12.12 -20.03 27.21
N ALA A 375 12.15 -21.08 28.02
CA ALA A 375 13.39 -21.57 28.60
C ALA A 375 14.15 -22.47 27.59
N GLY A 376 15.48 -22.45 27.67
CA GLY A 376 16.36 -23.32 26.89
C GLY A 376 16.92 -22.68 25.62
N ASP A 377 17.45 -23.52 24.73
CA ASP A 377 18.06 -23.09 23.48
C ASP A 377 17.02 -22.56 22.48
N ALA A 378 17.34 -21.48 21.79
CA ALA A 378 16.42 -20.80 20.87
C ALA A 378 16.07 -21.66 19.64
N LEU A 379 16.98 -22.52 19.17
CA LEU A 379 16.75 -23.41 18.05
C LEU A 379 15.75 -24.52 18.41
N ASP A 380 15.88 -25.08 19.61
CA ASP A 380 14.93 -26.08 20.13
C ASP A 380 13.54 -25.47 20.38
N ALA A 381 13.51 -24.25 20.93
CA ALA A 381 12.27 -23.52 21.11
C ALA A 381 11.57 -23.26 19.75
N LEU A 382 12.32 -22.93 18.69
CA LEU A 382 11.77 -22.66 17.37
C LEU A 382 10.97 -23.84 16.79
N GLN A 383 11.39 -25.08 17.08
CA GLN A 383 10.66 -26.29 16.67
C GLN A 383 9.27 -26.40 17.31
N ARG A 384 9.09 -25.78 18.49
CA ARG A 384 7.84 -25.74 19.26
C ARG A 384 6.99 -24.49 18.99
N LEU A 385 7.37 -23.65 18.03
CA LEU A 385 6.66 -22.41 17.70
C LEU A 385 5.16 -22.68 17.48
N PRO A 386 4.22 -21.90 18.04
CA PRO A 386 2.78 -22.14 17.83
C PRO A 386 2.38 -22.12 16.36
N ALA A 387 1.40 -22.94 15.97
CA ALA A 387 0.98 -23.08 14.57
C ALA A 387 0.58 -21.74 13.91
N GLN A 388 -0.09 -20.85 14.66
CA GLN A 388 -0.48 -19.51 14.21
C GLN A 388 0.70 -18.57 13.89
N LEU A 389 1.90 -18.87 14.42
CA LEU A 389 3.13 -18.12 14.18
C LEU A 389 4.03 -18.77 13.12
N ARG A 390 3.64 -19.94 12.60
CA ARG A 390 4.34 -20.61 11.50
C ARG A 390 3.83 -20.10 10.16
N SER A 391 4.70 -20.16 9.16
CA SER A 391 4.32 -20.04 7.75
C SER A 391 4.72 -21.34 7.05
N PRO A 392 3.85 -21.91 6.20
CA PRO A 392 4.16 -23.14 5.47
C PRO A 392 5.20 -22.93 4.37
N THR A 393 5.52 -21.68 4.01
CA THR A 393 6.49 -21.36 2.94
C THR A 393 7.67 -20.50 3.40
N ARG A 394 7.57 -19.85 4.57
CA ARG A 394 8.61 -18.99 5.13
C ARG A 394 8.89 -19.39 6.57
N ALA A 395 9.64 -20.47 6.74
CA ALA A 395 10.06 -20.91 8.06
C ALA A 395 11.00 -19.86 8.69
N PRO A 396 10.74 -19.44 9.94
CA PRO A 396 11.68 -18.59 10.66
C PRO A 396 12.98 -19.36 10.93
N GLN A 397 14.10 -18.66 10.88
CA GLN A 397 15.42 -19.19 11.17
C GLN A 397 16.25 -18.17 11.96
N LEU A 398 17.29 -18.64 12.63
CA LEU A 398 18.26 -17.75 13.28
C LEU A 398 19.23 -17.17 12.24
N SER A 399 19.73 -15.97 12.49
CA SER A 399 20.89 -15.43 11.77
C SER A 399 22.15 -16.24 12.08
N ALA A 400 23.18 -16.11 11.24
CA ALA A 400 24.43 -16.86 11.39
C ALA A 400 25.14 -16.60 12.73
N ASP A 401 24.96 -15.41 13.30
CA ASP A 401 25.48 -15.03 14.61
C ASP A 401 24.54 -15.39 15.78
N GLY A 402 23.37 -15.98 15.50
CA GLY A 402 22.34 -16.33 16.49
C GLY A 402 21.63 -15.14 17.13
N ARG A 403 21.92 -13.90 16.71
CA ARG A 403 21.42 -12.68 17.39
C ARG A 403 20.06 -12.21 16.88
N ARG A 404 19.62 -12.69 15.72
CA ARG A 404 18.38 -12.26 15.05
C ARG A 404 17.54 -13.46 14.63
N LEU A 405 16.23 -13.26 14.65
CA LEU A 405 15.26 -14.16 14.02
C LEU A 405 14.89 -13.57 12.65
N GLN A 406 14.89 -14.39 11.61
CA GLN A 406 14.71 -13.91 10.24
C GLN A 406 13.87 -14.84 9.36
N VAL A 407 13.20 -14.27 8.37
CA VAL A 407 12.46 -14.98 7.31
C VAL A 407 12.78 -14.39 5.94
N PRO A 408 12.67 -15.16 4.85
CA PRO A 408 12.91 -14.63 3.51
C PRO A 408 11.94 -13.49 3.16
N ARG A 409 12.51 -12.39 2.66
CA ARG A 409 11.74 -11.26 2.11
C ARG A 409 11.21 -11.62 0.73
N ARG A 410 9.97 -11.22 0.41
CA ARG A 410 9.41 -11.39 -0.95
C ARG A 410 9.60 -10.16 -1.82
N SER A 411 9.49 -8.97 -1.25
CA SER A 411 9.65 -7.73 -2.00
C SER A 411 11.11 -7.51 -2.38
N PRO A 412 11.39 -7.00 -3.59
CA PRO A 412 12.74 -6.58 -3.92
C PRO A 412 13.21 -5.50 -2.94
N ALA A 413 14.49 -5.55 -2.59
CA ALA A 413 15.14 -4.55 -1.77
C ALA A 413 15.06 -3.16 -2.43
N HIS A 414 14.62 -2.13 -1.70
CA HIS A 414 14.60 -0.75 -2.22
C HIS A 414 15.96 -0.07 -2.16
N ARG A 415 16.85 -0.56 -1.28
CA ARG A 415 18.22 -0.08 -1.09
C ARG A 415 19.17 -1.27 -0.99
N ALA A 416 20.44 -1.06 -1.33
CA ALA A 416 21.48 -2.08 -1.20
C ALA A 416 21.64 -2.62 0.25
N GLU A 417 21.26 -1.81 1.23
CA GLU A 417 21.25 -2.14 2.66
C GLU A 417 20.07 -3.03 3.08
N GLU A 418 19.01 -3.09 2.28
CA GLU A 418 17.87 -3.97 2.53
C GLU A 418 18.25 -5.40 2.10
N GLY A 419 18.63 -6.23 3.06
CA GLY A 419 18.98 -7.62 2.81
C GLY A 419 17.82 -8.47 2.29
N ALA A 420 18.13 -9.68 1.84
CA ALA A 420 17.15 -10.69 1.40
C ALA A 420 16.23 -11.22 2.53
N TRP A 421 16.37 -10.68 3.74
CA TRP A 421 15.73 -11.15 4.96
C TRP A 421 14.89 -10.04 5.59
N LEU A 422 13.74 -10.42 6.13
CA LEU A 422 13.09 -9.67 7.20
C LEU A 422 13.67 -10.18 8.51
N SER A 423 14.08 -9.31 9.42
CA SER A 423 14.80 -9.72 10.64
C SER A 423 14.40 -8.89 11.85
N VAL A 424 14.25 -9.55 13.00
CA VAL A 424 14.05 -8.92 14.31
C VAL A 424 15.15 -9.35 15.30
N PRO A 425 15.55 -8.51 16.27
CA PRO A 425 16.56 -8.88 17.24
C PRO A 425 16.05 -9.88 18.28
N LEU A 426 16.86 -10.86 18.65
CA LEU A 426 16.62 -11.77 19.78
C LEU A 426 17.40 -11.36 21.03
N LEU A 427 18.52 -10.66 20.84
CA LEU A 427 19.37 -10.13 21.89
C LEU A 427 19.50 -8.62 21.74
N ALA A 428 19.56 -7.92 22.86
CA ALA A 428 19.91 -6.50 22.88
C ALA A 428 21.33 -6.29 22.34
N ASP A 429 21.55 -5.15 21.68
CA ASP A 429 22.90 -4.79 21.24
C ASP A 429 23.75 -4.36 22.44
N ALA A 430 25.03 -4.75 22.44
CA ALA A 430 25.93 -4.46 23.54
C ALA A 430 26.03 -2.94 23.76
N GLY A 431 25.44 -2.44 24.87
CA GLY A 431 25.36 -1.02 25.20
C GLY A 431 23.93 -0.42 25.26
N SER A 432 22.88 -1.22 25.06
CA SER A 432 21.47 -0.75 24.96
C SER A 432 20.59 -0.99 26.19
N THR A 433 21.13 -1.49 27.31
CA THR A 433 20.32 -1.73 28.52
C THR A 433 19.89 -0.41 29.15
N VAL A 434 18.59 -0.11 29.09
CA VAL A 434 17.96 0.89 29.96
C VAL A 434 18.07 0.33 31.38
N ALA A 435 18.70 1.09 32.28
CA ALA A 435 18.76 0.73 33.70
C ALA A 435 17.32 0.63 34.22
N ALA A 436 16.91 -0.56 34.64
CA ALA A 436 15.68 -0.74 35.39
C ALA A 436 15.93 -0.20 36.80
N ASP A 437 15.43 1.01 37.08
CA ASP A 437 15.28 1.53 38.44
C ASP A 437 13.86 1.22 38.95
#